data_AF-A0A2V7WD68-F1
#
_entry.id   AF-A0A2V7WD68-F1
#
_cell.length_a   1.000
_cell.length_b   1.000
_cell.length_c   1.000
_cell.angle_alpha   90.00
_cell.angle_beta   90.00
_cell.angle_gamma   90.00
#
_symmetry.space_group_name_H-M   'P 1'
#
loop_
_entity.id
_entity.type
_entity.pdbx_description
1 polymer ?
#
loop_
_entity_poly.entity_id
_entity_poly.type
_entity_poly.pdbx_seq_one_letter_code
_entity_poly.pdbx_strand_id
1 'polypeptide(L)'
;MSPSSDRPRLSRNLVSEFGAAIAVIALANLAFLIYLDFSHPNGNPYFGILTWIVAPAILIFGLVLYIGGILLERRRRHRRAPGEVARYPRIDLNQRRTRLILISTALGLILFVTMSVVGSYQAYHYTESDVFCGTTCHQVMHPEYTAYQTSPHARVGCAGCHIGPGAGWFVKSKLSGSYQVYAALFHKYPRPIPSPVENLRPAQQTCEQCHWPEKFFGAQLKIFNHYQYDEQNTPREVRMLIKTGGGSPTAGNASGIHWHMNISNEVTYIATDKQRQAIPWIQIRDRKTGKVTVYQSEAAKLTNAQIATAPRRTMDCVDCHNRPTHIYRSPDRAVDAALTAGRIDRSLPFIKQQAVATLAKDYASTDAALKGIAKDLPAWYRDNQTAAFTSKKNSIDGAVLTLQQIFKITRFPEMRVDWRTHPDNVGHMTSLGCFRCHDDQHVSADGKRISKDCQVCHTVLNEGNASGVFEHPVDIGDLRGVNCADCHTGGGM
;
A
#
# COMPACT_ATOMS: atom_id res chain seq x y z
N MET A 1 40.57 -15.87 63.26
CA MET A 1 39.14 -15.51 63.35
C MET A 1 38.74 -14.72 62.11
N SER A 2 38.17 -15.39 61.11
CA SER A 2 37.58 -14.71 59.95
C SER A 2 36.16 -14.28 60.33
N PRO A 3 35.80 -12.98 60.28
CA PRO A 3 34.42 -12.60 60.49
C PRO A 3 33.62 -13.04 59.26
N SER A 4 32.91 -14.15 59.40
CA SER A 4 31.82 -14.55 58.53
C SER A 4 30.68 -13.56 58.70
N SER A 5 30.77 -12.37 58.11
CA SER A 5 29.61 -11.51 57.98
C SER A 5 28.81 -12.01 56.77
N ASP A 6 27.88 -12.94 56.99
CA ASP A 6 26.89 -13.32 55.98
C ASP A 6 25.86 -12.18 55.88
N ARG A 7 26.33 -11.03 55.37
CA ARG A 7 25.51 -9.85 55.19
C ARG A 7 24.53 -10.13 54.05
N PRO A 8 23.23 -9.82 54.22
CA PRO A 8 22.23 -10.10 53.19
C PRO A 8 22.62 -9.41 51.88
N ARG A 9 22.63 -10.19 50.78
CA ARG A 9 22.96 -9.71 49.44
C ARG A 9 22.13 -8.47 49.09
N LEU A 10 22.69 -7.54 48.32
CA LEU A 10 21.97 -6.35 47.85
C LEU A 10 20.74 -6.68 47.00
N SER A 11 20.71 -7.87 46.38
CA SER A 11 19.59 -8.40 45.62
C SER A 11 18.42 -8.94 46.47
N ARG A 12 18.61 -9.13 47.79
CA ARG A 12 17.54 -9.53 48.72
C ARG A 12 16.77 -8.30 49.16
N ASN A 13 15.89 -7.83 48.29
CA ASN A 13 14.90 -6.80 48.56
C ASN A 13 13.67 -7.08 47.70
N LEU A 14 12.49 -6.66 48.15
CA LEU A 14 11.22 -6.98 47.48
C LEU A 14 11.18 -6.55 46.00
N VAL A 15 11.78 -5.41 45.66
CA VAL A 15 11.81 -4.90 44.28
C VAL A 15 12.65 -5.79 43.38
N SER A 16 13.84 -6.19 43.86
CA SER A 16 14.71 -7.10 43.11
C SER A 16 14.12 -8.51 43.01
N GLU A 17 13.53 -9.05 44.08
CA GLU A 17 12.92 -10.39 44.07
C GLU A 17 11.71 -10.44 43.12
N PHE A 18 10.88 -9.38 43.13
CA PHE A 18 9.76 -9.25 42.20
C PHE A 18 10.23 -9.10 40.74
N GLY A 19 11.24 -8.26 40.49
CA GLY A 19 11.84 -8.11 39.16
C GLY A 19 12.45 -9.42 38.64
N ALA A 20 13.13 -10.18 39.51
CA ALA A 20 13.67 -11.49 39.17
C ALA A 20 12.56 -12.51 38.85
N ALA A 21 11.49 -12.54 39.63
CA ALA A 21 10.35 -13.42 39.36
C ALA A 21 9.71 -13.11 37.99
N ILE A 22 9.48 -11.82 37.68
CA ILE A 22 8.98 -11.38 36.36
C ILE A 22 9.93 -11.83 35.26
N ALA A 23 11.24 -11.60 35.41
CA ALA A 23 12.21 -11.95 34.37
C ALA A 23 12.27 -13.46 34.11
N VAL A 24 12.23 -14.29 35.16
CA VAL A 24 12.25 -15.76 35.02
C VAL A 24 10.97 -16.26 34.34
N ILE A 25 9.80 -15.79 34.77
CA ILE A 25 8.52 -16.18 34.17
C ILE A 25 8.44 -15.71 32.71
N ALA A 26 8.86 -14.47 32.43
CA ALA A 26 8.89 -13.93 31.08
C ALA A 26 9.85 -14.70 30.17
N LEU A 27 11.02 -15.11 30.67
CA LEU A 27 11.98 -15.92 29.91
C LEU A 27 11.43 -17.31 29.59
N ALA A 28 10.78 -17.97 30.56
CA ALA A 28 10.16 -19.27 30.35
C ALA A 28 9.03 -19.19 29.31
N ASN A 29 8.16 -18.18 29.42
CA ASN A 29 7.11 -17.93 28.44
C ASN A 29 7.67 -17.57 27.07
N LEU A 30 8.73 -16.77 27.00
CA LEU A 30 9.40 -16.44 25.74
C LEU A 30 9.97 -17.69 25.08
N ALA A 31 10.63 -18.58 25.83
CA ALA A 31 11.16 -19.83 25.31
C ALA A 31 10.04 -20.74 24.78
N PHE A 32 8.91 -20.82 25.49
CA PHE A 32 7.75 -21.58 25.04
C PHE A 32 7.11 -20.97 23.78
N LEU A 33 6.96 -19.65 23.72
CA LEU A 33 6.43 -18.95 22.54
C LEU A 33 7.33 -19.12 21.31
N ILE A 34 8.65 -19.04 21.49
CA ILE A 34 9.61 -19.32 20.42
C ILE A 34 9.45 -20.76 19.93
N TYR A 35 9.33 -21.73 20.84
CA TYR A 35 9.10 -23.13 20.47
C TYR A 35 7.80 -23.30 19.66
N LEU A 36 6.71 -22.66 20.07
CA LEU A 36 5.44 -22.71 19.34
C LEU A 36 5.53 -22.07 17.96
N ASP A 37 6.20 -20.91 17.84
CA ASP A 37 6.39 -20.18 16.58
C ASP A 37 7.17 -21.03 15.56
N PHE A 38 8.26 -21.68 16.00
CA PHE A 38 9.02 -22.60 15.16
C PHE A 38 8.24 -23.87 14.79
N SER A 39 7.38 -24.37 15.69
CA SER A 39 6.59 -25.58 15.45
C SER A 39 5.38 -25.32 14.53
N HIS A 40 4.94 -24.06 14.41
CA HIS A 40 3.78 -23.67 13.60
C HIS A 40 4.06 -22.40 12.77
N PRO A 41 4.86 -22.49 11.68
CA PRO A 41 5.32 -21.34 10.91
C PRO A 41 4.23 -20.46 10.27
N ASN A 42 2.98 -20.96 10.19
CA ASN A 42 1.81 -20.28 9.61
C ASN A 42 0.71 -20.02 10.66
N GLY A 43 1.09 -19.88 11.93
CA GLY A 43 0.16 -19.62 13.03
C GLY A 43 -0.53 -18.25 12.96
N ASN A 44 -1.40 -17.99 13.94
CA ASN A 44 -2.09 -16.71 14.10
C ASN A 44 -1.09 -15.53 14.08
N PRO A 45 -1.30 -14.48 13.27
CA PRO A 45 -0.43 -13.30 13.22
C PRO A 45 -0.08 -12.73 14.60
N TYR A 46 -0.99 -12.79 15.58
CA TYR A 46 -0.74 -12.27 16.93
C TYR A 46 0.37 -13.00 17.69
N PHE A 47 0.72 -14.25 17.33
CA PHE A 47 1.83 -14.96 17.96
C PHE A 47 3.16 -14.22 17.76
N GLY A 48 3.44 -13.72 16.55
CA GLY A 48 4.67 -12.95 16.29
C GLY A 48 4.77 -11.68 17.14
N ILE A 49 3.65 -10.98 17.39
CA ILE A 49 3.61 -9.82 18.29
C ILE A 49 3.92 -10.24 19.73
N LEU A 50 3.31 -11.31 20.21
CA LEU A 50 3.52 -11.80 21.57
C LEU A 50 4.97 -12.29 21.79
N THR A 51 5.49 -13.08 20.86
CA THR A 51 6.82 -13.69 20.91
C THR A 51 7.93 -12.65 20.76
N TRP A 52 7.84 -11.76 19.77
CA TRP A 52 8.96 -10.90 19.38
C TRP A 52 8.89 -9.48 19.92
N ILE A 53 7.75 -9.03 20.46
CA ILE A 53 7.58 -7.68 20.99
C ILE A 53 7.19 -7.70 22.47
N VAL A 54 6.08 -8.35 22.83
CA VAL A 54 5.52 -8.26 24.20
C VAL A 54 6.36 -9.02 25.21
N ALA A 55 6.68 -10.29 24.96
CA ALA A 55 7.45 -11.10 25.90
C ALA A 55 8.86 -10.55 26.18
N PRO A 56 9.64 -10.09 25.16
CA PRO A 56 10.91 -9.42 25.39
C PRO A 56 10.77 -8.12 26.20
N ALA A 57 9.73 -7.31 25.95
CA ALA A 57 9.49 -6.08 26.71
C ALA A 57 9.24 -6.36 28.21
N ILE A 58 8.46 -7.39 28.53
CA ILE A 58 8.22 -7.81 29.92
C ILE A 58 9.51 -8.35 30.57
N LEU A 59 10.30 -9.13 29.83
CA LEU A 59 11.60 -9.62 30.30
C LEU A 59 12.54 -8.46 30.64
N ILE A 60 12.67 -7.48 29.74
CA ILE A 60 13.48 -6.28 29.94
C ILE A 60 12.97 -5.50 31.16
N PHE A 61 11.66 -5.32 31.29
CA PHE A 61 11.06 -4.65 32.44
C PHE A 61 11.41 -5.36 33.76
N GLY A 62 11.31 -6.69 33.83
CA GLY A 62 11.72 -7.47 34.99
C GLY A 62 13.21 -7.30 35.33
N LEU A 63 14.10 -7.31 34.33
CA LEU A 63 15.53 -7.08 34.51
C LEU A 63 15.84 -5.65 34.99
N VAL A 64 15.15 -4.64 34.46
CA VAL A 64 15.26 -3.25 34.90
C VAL A 64 14.81 -3.09 36.35
N LEU A 65 13.71 -3.73 36.75
CA LEU A 65 13.28 -3.76 38.15
C LEU A 65 14.30 -4.47 39.05
N TYR A 66 14.87 -5.60 38.59
CA TYR A 66 15.90 -6.32 39.32
C TYR A 66 17.12 -5.45 39.64
N ILE A 67 17.67 -4.80 38.61
CA ILE A 67 18.82 -3.89 38.73
C ILE A 67 18.43 -2.63 39.54
N GLY A 68 17.26 -2.06 39.28
CA GLY A 68 16.72 -0.91 40.00
C GLY A 68 16.61 -1.17 41.49
N GLY A 69 16.09 -2.33 41.90
CA GLY A 69 16.03 -2.75 43.30
C GLY A 69 17.43 -2.83 43.96
N ILE A 70 18.42 -3.38 43.26
CA ILE A 70 19.81 -3.44 43.74
C ILE A 70 20.38 -2.02 43.95
N LEU A 71 20.16 -1.12 42.99
CA LEU A 71 20.65 0.26 43.06
C LEU A 71 19.97 1.06 44.17
N LEU A 72 18.66 0.89 44.34
CA LEU A 72 17.88 1.54 45.40
C LEU A 72 18.29 1.03 46.78
N GLU A 73 18.43 -0.28 46.97
CA GLU A 73 18.85 -0.88 48.23
C GLU A 73 20.30 -0.48 48.57
N ARG A 74 21.18 -0.43 47.56
CA ARG A 74 22.54 0.09 47.71
C ARG A 74 22.53 1.56 48.15
N ARG A 75 21.75 2.43 47.50
CA ARG A 75 21.63 3.85 47.86
C ARG A 75 21.07 4.02 49.27
N ARG A 76 20.07 3.22 49.66
CA ARG A 76 19.46 3.21 50.99
C ARG A 76 20.48 2.85 52.07
N ARG A 77 21.26 1.79 51.87
CA ARG A 77 22.30 1.35 52.83
C ARG A 77 23.44 2.35 52.94
N HIS A 78 23.91 2.92 51.83
CA HIS A 78 24.93 3.99 51.86
C HIS A 78 24.47 5.25 52.60
N ARG A 79 23.18 5.62 52.51
CA ARG A 79 22.61 6.77 53.24
C ARG A 79 22.45 6.53 54.73
N ARG A 80 22.13 5.30 55.13
CA ARG A 80 21.88 4.93 56.54
C ARG A 80 23.16 4.64 57.32
N ALA A 81 24.18 4.08 56.66
CA ALA A 81 25.48 3.77 57.27
C ALA A 81 26.62 4.02 56.26
N PRO A 82 27.14 5.26 56.17
CA PRO A 82 28.25 5.61 55.30
C PRO A 82 29.56 4.94 55.80
N GLY A 83 29.80 3.71 55.37
CA GLY A 83 30.97 2.90 55.74
C GLY A 83 30.76 1.39 55.60
N GLU A 84 29.50 0.92 55.64
CA GLU A 84 29.19 -0.51 55.60
C GLU A 84 29.15 -1.12 54.20
N VAL A 85 28.93 -0.29 53.18
CA VAL A 85 28.91 -0.71 51.77
C VAL A 85 30.10 -0.06 51.07
N ALA A 86 30.94 -0.88 50.43
CA ALA A 86 32.09 -0.38 49.69
C ALA A 86 31.66 0.58 48.57
N ARG A 87 32.42 1.68 48.39
CA ARG A 87 32.15 2.70 47.36
C ARG A 87 32.16 2.11 45.95
N TYR A 88 33.02 1.12 45.71
CA TYR A 88 33.09 0.33 44.48
C TYR A 88 33.07 -1.17 44.78
N PRO A 89 32.61 -2.02 43.84
CA PRO A 89 32.74 -3.47 43.95
C PRO A 89 34.21 -3.88 44.10
N ARG A 90 34.53 -4.77 45.05
CA ARG A 90 35.86 -5.37 45.16
C ARG A 90 35.89 -6.64 44.29
N ILE A 91 36.69 -6.64 43.24
CA ILE A 91 36.86 -7.79 42.35
C ILE A 91 38.19 -8.46 42.67
N ASP A 92 38.13 -9.58 43.40
CA ASP A 92 39.30 -10.41 43.72
C ASP A 92 39.20 -11.75 42.99
N LEU A 93 39.99 -11.91 41.92
CA LEU A 93 40.01 -13.10 41.07
C LEU A 93 40.65 -14.32 41.75
N ASN A 94 41.33 -14.16 42.88
CA ASN A 94 41.91 -15.29 43.62
C ASN A 94 40.83 -16.09 44.35
N GLN A 95 39.67 -15.49 44.63
CA GLN A 95 38.54 -16.16 45.26
C GLN A 95 37.71 -16.97 44.24
N ARG A 96 37.52 -18.27 44.50
CA ARG A 96 36.69 -19.18 43.65
C ARG A 96 35.28 -18.63 43.43
N ARG A 97 34.66 -18.07 44.49
CA ARG A 97 33.31 -17.49 44.43
C ARG A 97 33.25 -16.30 43.46
N THR A 98 34.23 -15.41 43.49
CA THR A 98 34.30 -14.26 42.57
C THR A 98 34.51 -14.72 41.14
N ARG A 99 35.40 -15.69 40.88
CA ARG A 99 35.58 -16.28 39.54
C ARG A 99 34.29 -16.90 38.99
N LEU A 100 33.58 -17.69 39.80
CA LEU A 100 32.33 -18.31 39.39
C LEU A 100 31.24 -17.28 39.10
N ILE A 101 31.10 -16.24 39.93
CA ILE A 101 30.13 -15.15 39.68
C ILE A 101 30.48 -14.38 38.41
N LEU A 102 31.76 -14.06 38.19
CA LEU A 102 32.18 -13.35 36.99
C LEU A 102 31.97 -14.17 35.72
N ILE A 103 32.37 -15.46 35.73
CA ILE A 103 32.17 -16.37 34.59
C ILE A 103 30.68 -16.56 34.33
N SER A 104 29.85 -16.82 35.35
CA SER A 104 28.41 -16.99 35.15
C SER A 104 27.72 -15.71 34.69
N THR A 105 28.15 -14.54 35.19
CA THR A 105 27.64 -13.25 34.73
C THR A 105 28.06 -12.96 33.30
N ALA A 106 29.31 -13.25 32.93
CA ALA A 106 29.81 -13.08 31.57
C ALA A 106 29.07 -14.00 30.59
N LEU A 107 28.92 -15.29 30.92
CA LEU A 107 28.15 -16.24 30.11
C LEU A 107 26.67 -15.83 30.01
N GLY A 108 26.06 -15.40 31.12
CA GLY A 108 24.69 -14.90 31.14
C GLY A 108 24.51 -13.64 30.29
N LEU A 109 25.48 -12.71 30.33
CA LEU A 109 25.47 -11.51 29.50
C LEU A 109 25.64 -11.86 28.02
N ILE A 110 26.55 -12.76 27.68
CA ILE A 110 26.73 -13.25 26.30
C ILE A 110 25.44 -13.88 25.80
N LEU A 111 24.81 -14.75 26.58
CA LEU A 111 23.53 -15.36 26.23
C LEU A 111 22.43 -14.31 26.06
N PHE A 112 22.33 -13.35 26.99
CA PHE A 112 21.35 -12.27 26.94
C PHE A 112 21.53 -11.40 25.70
N VAL A 113 22.77 -11.00 25.38
CA VAL A 113 23.08 -10.21 24.18
C VAL A 113 22.75 -10.99 22.93
N THR A 114 23.18 -12.26 22.83
CA THR A 114 22.86 -13.13 21.68
C THR A 114 21.34 -13.27 21.50
N MET A 115 20.60 -13.56 22.57
CA MET A 115 19.14 -13.65 22.53
C MET A 115 18.47 -12.32 22.19
N SER A 116 19.01 -11.20 22.67
CA SER A 116 18.50 -9.87 22.34
C SER A 116 18.72 -9.53 20.88
N VAL A 117 19.89 -9.88 20.31
CA VAL A 117 20.20 -9.69 18.88
C VAL A 117 19.26 -10.53 18.03
N VAL A 118 19.12 -11.82 18.34
CA VAL A 118 18.20 -12.73 17.61
C VAL A 118 16.76 -12.26 17.73
N GLY A 119 16.30 -11.92 18.94
CA GLY A 119 14.94 -11.44 19.18
C GLY A 119 14.65 -10.12 18.46
N SER A 120 15.59 -9.17 18.49
CA SER A 120 15.45 -7.89 17.78
C SER A 120 15.43 -8.08 16.27
N TYR A 121 16.25 -9.00 15.74
CA TYR A 121 16.25 -9.36 14.32
C TYR A 121 14.91 -9.96 13.90
N GLN A 122 14.36 -10.89 14.69
CA GLN A 122 13.05 -11.48 14.38
C GLN A 122 11.91 -10.45 14.51
N ALA A 123 11.93 -9.59 15.54
CA ALA A 123 10.98 -8.49 15.67
C ALA A 123 11.04 -7.52 14.47
N TYR A 124 12.25 -7.23 14.00
CA TYR A 124 12.48 -6.44 12.79
C TYR A 124 11.81 -7.10 11.57
N HIS A 125 12.14 -8.36 11.28
CA HIS A 125 11.57 -9.08 10.12
C HIS A 125 10.06 -9.25 10.20
N TYR A 126 9.53 -9.58 11.38
CA TYR A 126 8.11 -9.74 11.59
C TYR A 126 7.36 -8.42 11.34
N THR A 127 7.83 -7.30 11.91
CA THR A 127 7.19 -5.98 11.75
C THR A 127 7.36 -5.35 10.36
N GLU A 128 8.06 -6.02 9.44
CA GLU A 128 8.19 -5.64 8.03
C GLU A 128 7.55 -6.66 7.08
N SER A 129 6.94 -7.72 7.64
CA SER A 129 6.27 -8.75 6.87
C SER A 129 4.90 -8.29 6.35
N ASP A 130 4.48 -8.90 5.24
CA ASP A 130 3.15 -8.70 4.66
C ASP A 130 2.03 -9.12 5.63
N VAL A 131 2.30 -10.16 6.44
CA VAL A 131 1.37 -10.64 7.46
C VAL A 131 1.13 -9.55 8.49
N PHE A 132 2.18 -8.95 9.05
CA PHE A 132 2.03 -7.87 10.02
C PHE A 132 1.32 -6.65 9.41
N CYS A 133 1.75 -6.23 8.23
CA CYS A 133 1.20 -5.03 7.58
C CYS A 133 -0.25 -5.22 7.13
N GLY A 134 -0.60 -6.40 6.60
CA GLY A 134 -1.90 -6.65 5.98
C GLY A 134 -2.95 -7.26 6.90
N THR A 135 -2.54 -8.05 7.90
CA THR A 135 -3.47 -8.87 8.69
C THR A 135 -3.61 -8.43 10.15
N THR A 136 -2.61 -7.76 10.74
CA THR A 136 -2.71 -7.31 12.14
C THR A 136 -3.81 -6.26 12.31
N CYS A 137 -3.82 -5.23 11.47
CA CYS A 137 -4.87 -4.20 11.46
C CYS A 137 -5.94 -4.53 10.41
N HIS A 138 -6.44 -5.78 10.40
CA HIS A 138 -7.27 -6.30 9.31
C HIS A 138 -8.42 -5.37 8.92
N GLN A 139 -9.14 -4.74 9.85
CA GLN A 139 -10.25 -3.85 9.47
C GLN A 139 -9.82 -2.66 8.59
N VAL A 140 -8.71 -2.01 8.94
CA VAL A 140 -8.21 -0.82 8.21
C VAL A 140 -7.47 -1.23 6.95
N MET A 141 -6.72 -2.32 7.02
CA MET A 141 -5.83 -2.79 5.96
C MET A 141 -6.47 -3.76 4.97
N HIS A 142 -7.68 -4.26 5.25
CA HIS A 142 -8.38 -5.21 4.39
C HIS A 142 -8.50 -4.76 2.92
N PRO A 143 -8.84 -3.48 2.60
CA PRO A 143 -8.86 -3.02 1.20
C PRO A 143 -7.52 -3.16 0.50
N GLU A 144 -6.46 -2.59 1.10
CA GLU A 144 -5.13 -2.52 0.51
C GLU A 144 -4.49 -3.91 0.42
N TYR A 145 -4.66 -4.75 1.45
CA TYR A 145 -4.10 -6.11 1.49
C TYR A 145 -4.80 -7.05 0.50
N THR A 146 -6.12 -6.99 0.41
CA THR A 146 -6.88 -7.79 -0.57
C THR A 146 -6.51 -7.40 -2.00
N ALA A 147 -6.41 -6.10 -2.29
CA ALA A 147 -5.98 -5.62 -3.59
C ALA A 147 -4.53 -6.01 -3.91
N TYR A 148 -3.62 -5.93 -2.93
CA TYR A 148 -2.22 -6.35 -3.05
C TYR A 148 -2.09 -7.80 -3.52
N GLN A 149 -2.83 -8.73 -2.90
CA GLN A 149 -2.75 -10.17 -3.16
C GLN A 149 -3.09 -10.56 -4.61
N THR A 150 -3.89 -9.76 -5.30
CA THR A 150 -4.31 -10.03 -6.69
C THR A 150 -3.59 -9.16 -7.73
N SER A 151 -2.58 -8.41 -7.28
CA SER A 151 -1.87 -7.44 -8.10
C SER A 151 -0.62 -8.02 -8.78
N PRO A 152 -0.07 -7.34 -9.80
CA PRO A 152 1.23 -7.71 -10.39
C PRO A 152 2.40 -7.70 -9.39
N HIS A 153 2.23 -7.03 -8.24
CA HIS A 153 3.24 -6.91 -7.20
C HIS A 153 2.95 -7.78 -5.97
N ALA A 154 2.04 -8.77 -6.04
CA ALA A 154 1.66 -9.64 -4.92
C ALA A 154 2.82 -10.48 -4.32
N ARG A 155 4.02 -10.41 -4.92
CA ARG A 155 5.25 -11.08 -4.48
C ARG A 155 6.35 -10.10 -4.06
N VAL A 156 6.05 -8.80 -4.05
CA VAL A 156 6.94 -7.75 -3.55
C VAL A 156 6.43 -7.32 -2.18
N GLY A 157 7.16 -7.70 -1.12
CA GLY A 157 6.69 -7.45 0.23
C GLY A 157 6.44 -5.96 0.52
N CYS A 158 5.47 -5.68 1.41
CA CYS A 158 4.99 -4.32 1.71
C CYS A 158 6.16 -3.37 2.06
N ALA A 159 7.13 -3.83 2.84
CA ALA A 159 8.29 -3.08 3.26
C ALA A 159 9.21 -2.64 2.10
N GLY A 160 9.24 -3.39 1.00
CA GLY A 160 10.03 -3.03 -0.19
C GLY A 160 9.61 -1.69 -0.79
N CYS A 161 8.30 -1.41 -0.79
CA CYS A 161 7.73 -0.17 -1.29
C CYS A 161 7.54 0.90 -0.20
N HIS A 162 7.04 0.52 0.99
CA HIS A 162 6.59 1.47 2.01
C HIS A 162 7.64 1.85 3.07
N ILE A 163 8.68 1.02 3.28
CA ILE A 163 9.67 1.24 4.34
C ILE A 163 11.04 1.52 3.73
N GLY A 164 11.58 0.57 2.99
CA GLY A 164 12.90 0.69 2.36
C GLY A 164 14.10 0.39 3.26
N PRO A 165 15.27 0.11 2.65
CA PRO A 165 16.49 -0.15 3.40
C PRO A 165 17.05 1.12 4.06
N GLY A 166 17.86 0.91 5.10
CA GLY A 166 18.66 1.94 5.75
C GLY A 166 18.05 2.49 7.05
N ALA A 167 18.93 2.92 7.95
CA ALA A 167 18.57 3.32 9.31
C ALA A 167 17.58 4.51 9.36
N GLY A 168 17.72 5.48 8.46
CA GLY A 168 16.81 6.64 8.41
C GLY A 168 15.37 6.25 8.08
N TRP A 169 15.19 5.41 7.06
CA TRP A 169 13.89 4.89 6.66
C TRP A 169 13.29 3.96 7.71
N PHE A 170 14.12 3.13 8.35
CA PHE A 170 13.72 2.32 9.49
C PHE A 170 13.15 3.18 10.63
N VAL A 171 13.86 4.23 11.08
CA VAL A 171 13.35 5.09 12.16
C VAL A 171 12.07 5.81 11.74
N LYS A 172 12.02 6.36 10.51
CA LYS A 172 10.83 7.05 9.99
C LYS A 172 9.62 6.12 9.96
N SER A 173 9.79 4.88 9.50
CA SER A 173 8.71 3.90 9.40
C SER A 173 8.22 3.42 10.77
N LYS A 174 9.11 3.23 11.76
CA LYS A 174 8.68 2.82 13.11
C LYS A 174 7.97 3.95 13.86
N LEU A 175 8.38 5.20 13.68
CA LEU A 175 7.67 6.35 14.26
C LEU A 175 6.27 6.53 13.64
N SER A 176 6.18 6.49 12.31
CA SER A 176 4.89 6.58 11.61
C SER A 176 4.00 5.38 11.91
N GLY A 177 4.56 4.16 11.93
CA GLY A 177 3.87 2.93 12.30
C GLY A 177 3.35 2.95 13.73
N SER A 178 4.09 3.49 14.69
CA SER A 178 3.63 3.66 16.08
C SER A 178 2.41 4.58 16.15
N TYR A 179 2.41 5.68 15.39
CA TYR A 179 1.23 6.55 15.27
C TYR A 179 0.05 5.84 14.59
N GLN A 180 0.29 5.02 13.56
CA GLN A 180 -0.76 4.24 12.91
C GLN A 180 -1.39 3.20 13.84
N VAL A 181 -0.58 2.51 14.65
CA VAL A 181 -1.07 1.59 15.69
C VAL A 181 -1.94 2.35 16.69
N TYR A 182 -1.48 3.51 17.19
CA TYR A 182 -2.28 4.38 18.04
C TYR A 182 -3.60 4.79 17.35
N ALA A 183 -3.55 5.27 16.11
CA ALA A 183 -4.72 5.71 15.36
C ALA A 183 -5.72 4.56 15.17
N ALA A 184 -5.25 3.35 14.86
CA ALA A 184 -6.08 2.16 14.72
C ALA A 184 -6.72 1.76 16.05
N LEU A 185 -5.95 1.70 17.15
CA LEU A 185 -6.45 1.34 18.48
C LEU A 185 -7.51 2.31 19.02
N PHE A 186 -7.36 3.60 18.75
CA PHE A 186 -8.28 4.64 19.22
C PHE A 186 -9.29 5.10 18.15
N HIS A 187 -9.39 4.39 17.02
CA HIS A 187 -10.25 4.74 15.89
C HIS A 187 -10.11 6.18 15.36
N LYS A 188 -8.90 6.74 15.41
CA LYS A 188 -8.57 8.11 14.98
C LYS A 188 -8.02 8.14 13.55
N TYR A 189 -8.83 7.69 12.59
CA TYR A 189 -8.45 7.69 11.18
C TYR A 189 -9.64 8.01 10.25
N PRO A 190 -9.39 8.66 9.10
CA PRO A 190 -10.42 8.93 8.09
C PRO A 190 -10.89 7.65 7.39
N ARG A 191 -12.12 7.66 6.85
CA ARG A 191 -12.68 6.59 6.02
C ARG A 191 -13.29 7.21 4.75
N PRO A 192 -12.70 6.99 3.56
CA PRO A 192 -11.50 6.19 3.31
C PRO A 192 -10.21 6.83 3.81
N ILE A 193 -9.15 6.03 3.87
CA ILE A 193 -7.78 6.52 4.08
C ILE A 193 -7.38 7.34 2.84
N PRO A 194 -6.98 8.61 2.98
CA PRO A 194 -6.60 9.45 1.85
C PRO A 194 -5.45 8.85 1.05
N SER A 195 -5.55 9.00 -0.26
CA SER A 195 -4.50 8.67 -1.21
C SER A 195 -4.25 9.88 -2.11
N PRO A 196 -3.00 10.19 -2.48
CA PRO A 196 -1.75 9.45 -2.27
C PRO A 196 -1.23 9.46 -0.82
N VAL A 197 -0.34 8.51 -0.50
CA VAL A 197 0.37 8.48 0.79
C VAL A 197 1.45 9.57 0.79
N GLU A 198 1.35 10.55 1.69
CA GLU A 198 2.25 11.73 1.73
C GLU A 198 3.71 11.39 2.07
N ASN A 199 3.94 10.26 2.75
CA ASN A 199 5.27 9.84 3.22
C ASN A 199 5.85 8.66 2.43
N LEU A 200 5.33 8.38 1.23
CA LEU A 200 5.90 7.35 0.38
C LEU A 200 7.33 7.75 -0.05
N ARG A 201 8.19 6.75 -0.18
CA ARG A 201 9.58 6.95 -0.60
C ARG A 201 9.63 7.43 -2.06
N PRO A 202 10.67 8.20 -2.45
CA PRO A 202 10.86 8.61 -3.83
C PRO A 202 10.93 7.41 -4.77
N ALA A 203 10.38 7.54 -5.98
CA ALA A 203 10.32 6.47 -6.98
C ALA A 203 11.72 5.88 -7.31
N GLN A 204 12.78 6.69 -7.26
CA GLN A 204 14.17 6.27 -7.47
C GLN A 204 14.63 5.18 -6.48
N GLN A 205 14.10 5.23 -5.26
CA GLN A 205 14.48 4.31 -4.19
C GLN A 205 13.51 3.13 -4.03
N THR A 206 12.40 3.14 -4.78
CA THR A 206 11.35 2.11 -4.74
C THR A 206 11.17 1.49 -6.12
N CYS A 207 10.47 2.19 -7.01
CA CYS A 207 10.12 1.72 -8.35
C CYS A 207 11.36 1.38 -9.18
N GLU A 208 12.37 2.26 -9.17
CA GLU A 208 13.53 2.16 -10.06
C GLU A 208 14.51 1.05 -9.67
N GLN A 209 14.36 0.47 -8.47
CA GLN A 209 15.13 -0.72 -8.06
C GLN A 209 14.76 -1.97 -8.87
N CYS A 210 13.58 -1.97 -9.50
CA CYS A 210 13.09 -3.06 -10.35
C CYS A 210 12.71 -2.58 -11.77
N HIS A 211 12.35 -1.30 -11.92
CA HIS A 211 11.93 -0.70 -13.19
C HIS A 211 12.96 0.33 -13.67
N TRP A 212 13.89 -0.10 -14.52
CA TRP A 212 14.97 0.76 -15.01
C TRP A 212 14.45 1.86 -15.96
N PRO A 213 14.54 3.16 -15.59
CA PRO A 213 13.99 4.26 -16.40
C PRO A 213 14.61 4.41 -17.79
N GLU A 214 15.89 4.06 -17.94
CA GLU A 214 16.60 4.20 -19.22
C GLU A 214 16.19 3.13 -20.24
N LYS A 215 15.49 2.06 -19.81
CA LYS A 215 15.01 1.03 -20.72
C LYS A 215 13.91 1.59 -21.61
N PHE A 216 14.12 1.54 -22.92
CA PHE A 216 13.11 1.91 -23.90
C PHE A 216 12.17 0.72 -24.18
N PHE A 217 10.86 0.94 -24.02
CA PHE A 217 9.84 -0.11 -24.18
C PHE A 217 9.12 -0.06 -25.53
N GLY A 218 9.38 0.93 -26.39
CA GLY A 218 8.69 1.08 -27.67
C GLY A 218 7.17 1.21 -27.53
N ALA A 219 6.45 0.81 -28.58
CA ALA A 219 5.00 0.72 -28.55
C ALA A 219 4.54 -0.66 -28.07
N GLN A 220 3.59 -0.69 -27.14
CA GLN A 220 3.08 -1.90 -26.50
C GLN A 220 1.65 -2.15 -26.96
N LEU A 221 1.39 -3.32 -27.55
CA LEU A 221 0.03 -3.73 -27.89
C LEU A 221 -0.77 -3.99 -26.62
N LYS A 222 -1.90 -3.29 -26.49
CA LYS A 222 -2.92 -3.52 -25.47
C LYS A 222 -4.24 -3.83 -26.13
N ILE A 223 -4.89 -4.85 -25.59
CA ILE A 223 -6.19 -5.33 -26.03
C ILE A 223 -7.16 -5.15 -24.87
N PHE A 224 -8.23 -4.40 -25.11
CA PHE A 224 -9.28 -4.15 -24.14
C PHE A 224 -10.55 -4.83 -24.62
N ASN A 225 -10.90 -5.93 -23.95
CA ASN A 225 -12.17 -6.63 -24.18
C ASN A 225 -13.28 -5.93 -23.42
N HIS A 226 -14.34 -5.61 -24.14
CA HIS A 226 -15.54 -4.97 -23.62
C HIS A 226 -16.78 -5.76 -24.06
N TYR A 227 -17.82 -5.70 -23.25
CA TYR A 227 -19.12 -6.27 -23.57
C TYR A 227 -20.18 -5.17 -23.46
N GLN A 228 -21.06 -5.08 -24.44
CA GLN A 228 -22.12 -4.08 -24.45
C GLN A 228 -23.21 -4.38 -23.39
N TYR A 229 -23.98 -3.34 -23.03
CA TYR A 229 -25.15 -3.46 -22.16
C TYR A 229 -26.40 -3.85 -22.96
N ASP A 230 -26.30 -4.90 -23.77
CA ASP A 230 -27.37 -5.46 -24.59
C ASP A 230 -27.69 -6.90 -24.20
N GLU A 231 -28.73 -7.47 -24.80
CA GLU A 231 -29.17 -8.83 -24.49
C GLU A 231 -28.09 -9.86 -24.81
N GLN A 232 -27.39 -9.67 -25.93
CA GLN A 232 -26.37 -10.59 -26.43
C GLN A 232 -25.02 -10.44 -25.71
N ASN A 233 -24.86 -9.40 -24.89
CA ASN A 233 -23.58 -8.99 -24.32
C ASN A 233 -22.52 -8.89 -25.43
N THR A 234 -22.80 -8.10 -26.47
CA THR A 234 -22.02 -8.09 -27.71
C THR A 234 -20.54 -7.80 -27.39
N PRO A 235 -19.61 -8.72 -27.72
CA PRO A 235 -18.19 -8.53 -27.45
C PRO A 235 -17.62 -7.47 -28.41
N ARG A 236 -16.78 -6.59 -27.88
CA ARG A 236 -16.01 -5.63 -28.66
C ARG A 236 -14.57 -5.61 -28.17
N GLU A 237 -13.64 -5.67 -29.10
CA GLU A 237 -12.23 -5.53 -28.82
C GLU A 237 -11.75 -4.14 -29.22
N VAL A 238 -11.08 -3.44 -28.31
CA VAL A 238 -10.34 -2.22 -28.63
C VAL A 238 -8.86 -2.52 -28.57
N ARG A 239 -8.17 -2.42 -29.71
CA ARG A 239 -6.75 -2.71 -29.86
C ARG A 239 -5.99 -1.42 -29.99
N MET A 240 -4.94 -1.25 -29.19
CA MET A 240 -4.14 -0.03 -29.21
C MET A 240 -2.66 -0.34 -29.08
N LEU A 241 -1.84 0.37 -29.85
CA LEU A 241 -0.41 0.48 -29.60
C LEU A 241 -0.18 1.65 -28.65
N ILE A 242 0.08 1.35 -27.38
CA ILE A 242 0.43 2.35 -26.37
C ILE A 242 1.89 2.75 -26.56
N LYS A 243 2.15 4.02 -26.82
CA LYS A 243 3.50 4.58 -27.03
C LYS A 243 4.19 4.77 -25.68
N THR A 244 4.50 3.66 -25.01
CA THR A 244 5.17 3.67 -23.69
C THR A 244 6.51 4.40 -23.78
N GLY A 245 7.32 4.04 -24.78
CA GLY A 245 8.58 4.74 -25.05
C GLY A 245 9.61 4.61 -23.93
N GLY A 246 10.43 5.65 -23.74
CA GLY A 246 11.50 5.68 -22.73
C GLY A 246 12.29 6.99 -22.73
N GLY A 247 13.01 7.27 -21.63
CA GLY A 247 13.70 8.55 -21.41
C GLY A 247 15.20 8.58 -21.71
N SER A 248 15.78 7.50 -22.27
CA SER A 248 17.23 7.39 -22.43
C SER A 248 17.78 8.29 -23.56
N PRO A 249 18.76 9.16 -23.26
CA PRO A 249 19.52 9.93 -24.25
C PRO A 249 20.27 9.07 -25.28
N THR A 250 20.76 7.90 -24.86
CA THR A 250 21.70 7.07 -25.63
C THR A 250 20.99 6.15 -26.61
N ALA A 251 19.72 5.84 -26.38
CA ALA A 251 18.89 5.01 -27.26
C ALA A 251 18.28 5.79 -28.45
N GLY A 252 18.63 7.07 -28.63
CA GLY A 252 18.21 7.90 -29.77
C GLY A 252 16.75 8.36 -29.77
N ASN A 253 15.87 7.75 -28.96
CA ASN A 253 14.43 8.02 -28.94
C ASN A 253 13.93 8.34 -27.51
N ALA A 254 14.06 9.60 -27.08
CA ALA A 254 13.35 10.13 -25.91
C ALA A 254 11.92 10.50 -26.32
N SER A 255 11.04 9.50 -26.44
CA SER A 255 9.67 9.66 -26.94
C SER A 255 8.70 8.78 -26.15
N GLY A 256 7.40 9.02 -26.35
CA GLY A 256 6.32 8.29 -25.66
C GLY A 256 6.02 8.79 -24.25
N ILE A 257 5.12 8.09 -23.56
CA ILE A 257 4.59 8.50 -22.25
C ILE A 257 5.70 8.55 -21.19
N HIS A 258 6.70 7.67 -21.25
CA HIS A 258 7.83 7.65 -20.32
C HIS A 258 8.84 8.80 -20.50
N TRP A 259 8.59 9.72 -21.42
CA TRP A 259 9.32 11.00 -21.48
C TRP A 259 9.30 11.76 -20.14
N HIS A 260 8.26 11.55 -19.33
CA HIS A 260 8.09 12.15 -17.99
C HIS A 260 9.02 11.59 -16.90
N MET A 261 9.78 10.51 -17.14
CA MET A 261 10.56 9.78 -16.12
C MET A 261 11.79 10.53 -15.55
N ASN A 262 11.83 11.86 -15.64
CA ASN A 262 12.84 12.72 -15.00
C ASN A 262 14.31 12.46 -15.38
N ILE A 263 14.57 11.73 -16.47
CA ILE A 263 15.95 11.41 -16.92
C ILE A 263 16.55 12.62 -17.65
N SER A 264 15.89 13.07 -18.72
CA SER A 264 16.31 14.24 -19.50
C SER A 264 15.48 15.49 -19.21
N ASN A 265 14.29 15.35 -18.62
CA ASN A 265 13.34 16.44 -18.42
C ASN A 265 12.80 16.43 -17.00
N GLU A 266 12.96 17.51 -16.27
CA GLU A 266 12.35 17.68 -14.96
C GLU A 266 10.98 18.34 -15.09
N VAL A 267 9.92 17.57 -14.84
CA VAL A 267 8.55 18.07 -14.80
C VAL A 267 8.20 18.37 -13.35
N THR A 268 7.86 19.62 -13.07
CA THR A 268 7.40 20.10 -11.77
C THR A 268 5.99 20.65 -11.92
N TYR A 269 5.11 20.38 -10.97
CA TYR A 269 3.72 20.84 -11.06
C TYR A 269 3.18 21.32 -9.72
N ILE A 270 2.09 22.08 -9.79
CA ILE A 270 1.27 22.47 -8.64
C ILE A 270 -0.10 21.85 -8.83
N ALA A 271 -0.58 21.13 -7.81
CA ALA A 271 -1.96 20.65 -7.77
C ALA A 271 -2.77 21.47 -6.76
N THR A 272 -4.05 21.69 -7.06
CA THR A 272 -4.98 22.43 -6.18
C THR A 272 -5.78 21.54 -5.25
N ASP A 273 -5.78 20.22 -5.49
CA ASP A 273 -6.44 19.21 -4.67
C ASP A 273 -5.42 18.20 -4.10
N LYS A 274 -5.80 17.53 -3.01
CA LYS A 274 -4.93 16.56 -2.33
C LYS A 274 -4.69 15.28 -3.14
N GLN A 275 -5.63 14.87 -3.99
CA GLN A 275 -5.50 13.66 -4.82
C GLN A 275 -4.66 13.91 -6.09
N ARG A 276 -4.27 15.16 -6.32
CA ARG A 276 -3.45 15.63 -7.44
C ARG A 276 -4.16 15.37 -8.77
N GLN A 277 -5.46 15.61 -8.81
CA GLN A 277 -6.30 15.44 -10.00
C GLN A 277 -6.46 16.74 -10.80
N ALA A 278 -6.33 17.90 -10.16
CA ALA A 278 -6.38 19.22 -10.78
C ALA A 278 -4.97 19.85 -10.73
N ILE A 279 -4.34 19.97 -11.89
CA ILE A 279 -2.95 20.42 -12.04
C ILE A 279 -2.94 21.68 -12.92
N PRO A 280 -3.23 22.88 -12.41
CA PRO A 280 -3.35 24.09 -13.23
C PRO A 280 -2.01 24.71 -13.67
N TRP A 281 -0.87 24.25 -13.13
CA TRP A 281 0.44 24.84 -13.39
C TRP A 281 1.50 23.75 -13.50
N ILE A 282 2.31 23.85 -14.56
CA ILE A 282 3.36 22.90 -14.90
C ILE A 282 4.61 23.67 -15.32
N GLN A 283 5.77 23.21 -14.88
CA GLN A 283 7.07 23.68 -15.33
C GLN A 283 7.88 22.50 -15.83
N ILE A 284 8.40 22.62 -17.04
CA ILE A 284 9.31 21.66 -17.65
C ILE A 284 10.69 22.30 -17.73
N ARG A 285 11.69 21.66 -17.13
CA ARG A 285 13.10 22.02 -17.28
C ARG A 285 13.81 20.91 -18.05
N ASP A 286 14.38 21.25 -19.19
CA ASP A 286 15.33 20.37 -19.88
C ASP A 286 16.63 20.33 -19.06
N ARG A 287 17.04 19.13 -18.61
CA ARG A 287 18.23 18.96 -17.76
C ARG A 287 19.54 19.12 -18.53
N LYS A 288 19.53 18.99 -19.85
CA LYS A 288 20.72 19.16 -20.71
C LYS A 288 20.94 20.62 -21.09
N THR A 289 19.89 21.31 -21.53
CA THR A 289 19.98 22.70 -21.99
C THR A 289 19.72 23.72 -20.88
N GLY A 290 19.10 23.30 -19.77
CA GLY A 290 18.66 24.18 -18.69
C GLY A 290 17.41 24.99 -19.04
N LYS A 291 16.87 24.88 -20.27
CA LYS A 291 15.70 25.62 -20.72
C LYS A 291 14.47 25.28 -19.88
N VAL A 292 13.80 26.32 -19.38
CA VAL A 292 12.57 26.20 -18.60
C VAL A 292 11.40 26.70 -19.43
N THR A 293 10.32 25.92 -19.47
CA THR A 293 9.04 26.32 -20.05
C THR A 293 7.95 26.11 -19.00
N VAL A 294 7.15 27.15 -18.77
CA VAL A 294 6.03 27.11 -17.82
C VAL A 294 4.74 27.10 -18.62
N TYR A 295 3.81 26.24 -18.23
CA TYR A 295 2.47 26.12 -18.76
C TYR A 295 1.46 26.40 -17.65
N GLN A 296 0.42 27.15 -17.98
CA GLN A 296 -0.71 27.39 -17.08
C GLN A 296 -2.02 27.05 -17.78
N SER A 297 -2.95 26.45 -17.06
CA SER A 297 -4.29 26.19 -17.55
C SER A 297 -5.01 27.51 -17.84
N GLU A 298 -5.55 27.67 -19.05
CA GLU A 298 -6.40 28.82 -19.40
C GLU A 298 -7.72 28.81 -18.63
N ALA A 299 -8.26 27.64 -18.29
CA ALA A 299 -9.52 27.48 -17.57
C ALA A 299 -9.38 27.69 -16.05
N ALA A 300 -8.19 27.43 -15.48
CA ALA A 300 -7.97 27.46 -14.03
C ALA A 300 -6.65 28.16 -13.66
N LYS A 301 -6.45 29.41 -14.09
CA LYS A 301 -5.21 30.15 -13.85
C LYS A 301 -4.96 30.39 -12.36
N LEU A 302 -3.73 30.12 -11.92
CA LEU A 302 -3.24 30.51 -10.60
C LEU A 302 -2.66 31.93 -10.64
N THR A 303 -2.88 32.70 -9.58
CA THR A 303 -2.24 34.00 -9.38
C THR A 303 -0.76 33.84 -9.04
N ASN A 304 0.06 34.86 -9.31
CA ASN A 304 1.48 34.85 -8.95
C ASN A 304 1.71 34.62 -7.45
N ALA A 305 0.85 35.17 -6.59
CA ALA A 305 0.91 34.96 -5.14
C ALA A 305 0.68 33.47 -4.80
N GLN A 306 -0.32 32.83 -5.41
CA GLN A 306 -0.58 31.39 -5.21
C GLN A 306 0.59 30.53 -5.70
N ILE A 307 1.17 30.84 -6.87
CA ILE A 307 2.32 30.09 -7.43
C ILE A 307 3.57 30.22 -6.55
N ALA A 308 3.73 31.36 -5.87
CA ALA A 308 4.87 31.59 -4.97
C ALA A 308 4.78 30.79 -3.68
N THR A 309 3.57 30.55 -3.16
CA THR A 309 3.35 29.85 -1.89
C THR A 309 2.99 28.38 -2.04
N ALA A 310 2.47 27.96 -3.19
CA ALA A 310 1.98 26.60 -3.38
C ALA A 310 3.14 25.58 -3.40
N PRO A 311 2.95 24.41 -2.77
CA PRO A 311 3.94 23.35 -2.80
C PRO A 311 4.13 22.85 -4.23
N ARG A 312 5.39 22.84 -4.68
CA ARG A 312 5.78 22.32 -5.99
C ARG A 312 6.21 20.87 -5.83
N ARG A 313 5.67 20.00 -6.67
CA ARG A 313 6.04 18.59 -6.71
C ARG A 313 6.74 18.29 -8.02
N THR A 314 7.91 17.66 -7.93
CA THR A 314 8.53 17.01 -9.08
C THR A 314 7.78 15.74 -9.40
N MET A 315 7.39 15.58 -10.66
CA MET A 315 6.69 14.41 -11.17
C MET A 315 7.59 13.17 -11.06
N ASP A 316 7.01 12.06 -10.60
CA ASP A 316 7.65 10.77 -10.53
C ASP A 316 6.71 9.65 -11.01
N CYS A 317 7.16 8.40 -10.92
CA CYS A 317 6.41 7.23 -11.38
C CYS A 317 5.00 7.13 -10.76
N VAL A 318 4.80 7.54 -9.50
CA VAL A 318 3.50 7.36 -8.81
C VAL A 318 2.49 8.45 -9.12
N ASP A 319 2.88 9.48 -9.87
CA ASP A 319 1.92 10.47 -10.38
C ASP A 319 1.09 9.90 -11.54
N CYS A 320 1.66 8.97 -12.30
CA CYS A 320 1.00 8.23 -13.39
C CYS A 320 0.61 6.79 -12.97
N HIS A 321 1.52 6.05 -12.34
CA HIS A 321 1.29 4.71 -11.79
C HIS A 321 0.89 4.80 -10.31
N ASN A 322 -0.20 5.50 -10.00
CA ASN A 322 -0.64 5.74 -8.62
C ASN A 322 -1.29 4.50 -7.96
N ARG A 323 -1.57 3.45 -8.74
CA ARG A 323 -2.14 2.15 -8.28
C ARG A 323 -1.34 0.96 -8.82
N PRO A 324 -0.04 0.82 -8.51
CA PRO A 324 0.76 -0.28 -9.04
C PRO A 324 0.38 -1.64 -8.42
N THR A 325 -0.20 -1.63 -7.21
CA THR A 325 -0.57 -2.84 -6.46
C THR A 325 -1.98 -2.80 -5.91
N HIS A 326 -2.39 -1.70 -5.27
CA HIS A 326 -3.72 -1.57 -4.65
C HIS A 326 -4.79 -1.17 -5.68
N ILE A 327 -5.10 -2.08 -6.62
CA ILE A 327 -5.93 -1.81 -7.79
C ILE A 327 -7.41 -2.10 -7.48
N TYR A 328 -8.22 -1.05 -7.34
CA TYR A 328 -9.66 -1.14 -7.17
C TYR A 328 -10.36 -1.04 -8.52
N ARG A 329 -10.58 -2.18 -9.19
CA ARG A 329 -11.22 -2.18 -10.52
C ARG A 329 -12.68 -1.77 -10.45
N SER A 330 -13.15 -1.00 -11.42
CA SER A 330 -14.57 -0.71 -11.57
C SER A 330 -15.38 -1.98 -11.89
N PRO A 331 -16.67 -2.03 -11.49
CA PRO A 331 -17.59 -3.11 -11.84
C PRO A 331 -17.58 -3.42 -13.32
N ASP A 332 -17.60 -2.38 -14.15
CA ASP A 332 -17.57 -2.52 -15.60
C ASP A 332 -16.37 -3.37 -16.06
N ARG A 333 -15.16 -2.96 -15.68
CA ARG A 333 -13.91 -3.66 -16.05
C ARG A 333 -13.78 -5.03 -15.41
N ALA A 334 -14.28 -5.20 -14.18
CA ALA A 334 -14.22 -6.47 -13.48
C ALA A 334 -15.16 -7.52 -14.10
N VAL A 335 -16.35 -7.10 -14.54
CA VAL A 335 -17.31 -7.96 -15.23
C VAL A 335 -16.83 -8.30 -16.63
N ASP A 336 -16.23 -7.36 -17.37
CA ASP A 336 -15.59 -7.66 -18.67
C ASP A 336 -14.56 -8.78 -18.53
N ALA A 337 -13.65 -8.66 -17.54
CA ALA A 337 -12.63 -9.66 -17.29
C ALA A 337 -13.22 -11.02 -16.86
N ALA A 338 -14.37 -11.05 -16.20
CA ALA A 338 -15.05 -12.28 -15.82
C ALA A 338 -15.76 -12.96 -17.00
N LEU A 339 -16.37 -12.18 -17.90
CA LEU A 339 -16.97 -12.66 -19.14
C LEU A 339 -15.90 -13.21 -20.11
N THR A 340 -14.79 -12.48 -20.30
CA THR A 340 -13.66 -12.95 -21.12
C THR A 340 -13.05 -14.23 -20.57
N ALA A 341 -12.97 -14.37 -19.25
CA ALA A 341 -12.43 -15.57 -18.60
C ALA A 341 -13.43 -16.74 -18.55
N GLY A 342 -14.64 -16.59 -19.07
CA GLY A 342 -15.69 -17.63 -18.98
C GLY A 342 -16.18 -17.92 -17.57
N ARG A 343 -15.88 -17.06 -16.59
CA ARG A 343 -16.37 -17.18 -15.20
C ARG A 343 -17.82 -16.76 -15.05
N ILE A 344 -18.30 -15.94 -15.97
CA ILE A 344 -19.71 -15.62 -16.15
C ILE A 344 -20.12 -16.14 -17.52
N ASP A 345 -21.21 -16.90 -17.55
CA ASP A 345 -21.80 -17.40 -18.80
C ASP A 345 -22.38 -16.24 -19.61
N ARG A 346 -21.69 -15.87 -20.69
CA ARG A 346 -22.10 -14.79 -21.60
C ARG A 346 -23.45 -15.04 -22.28
N SER A 347 -23.91 -16.29 -22.34
CA SER A 347 -25.19 -16.62 -22.95
C SER A 347 -26.39 -16.23 -22.08
N LEU A 348 -26.16 -15.75 -20.85
CA LEU A 348 -27.19 -15.14 -20.02
C LEU A 348 -27.59 -13.77 -20.58
N PRO A 349 -28.88 -13.55 -20.90
CA PRO A 349 -29.31 -12.28 -21.48
C PRO A 349 -29.05 -11.12 -20.52
N PHE A 350 -28.51 -10.01 -21.03
CA PHE A 350 -28.21 -8.78 -20.28
C PHE A 350 -27.26 -8.94 -19.08
N ILE A 351 -26.52 -10.05 -18.96
CA ILE A 351 -25.72 -10.32 -17.75
C ILE A 351 -24.68 -9.22 -17.49
N LYS A 352 -24.08 -8.63 -18.52
CA LYS A 352 -23.12 -7.53 -18.39
C LYS A 352 -23.76 -6.31 -17.72
N GLN A 353 -24.92 -5.88 -18.21
CA GLN A 353 -25.67 -4.75 -17.66
C GLN A 353 -26.08 -5.02 -16.21
N GLN A 354 -26.72 -6.17 -15.95
CA GLN A 354 -27.27 -6.49 -14.64
C GLN A 354 -26.17 -6.75 -13.59
N ALA A 355 -25.07 -7.38 -13.99
CA ALA A 355 -23.92 -7.57 -13.11
C ALA A 355 -23.29 -6.24 -12.68
N VAL A 356 -23.07 -5.32 -13.62
CA VAL A 356 -22.49 -4.00 -13.35
C VAL A 356 -23.43 -3.19 -12.46
N ALA A 357 -24.71 -3.12 -12.80
CA ALA A 357 -25.72 -2.42 -12.02
C ALA A 357 -25.80 -2.96 -10.58
N THR A 358 -25.76 -4.28 -10.40
CA THR A 358 -25.79 -4.90 -9.06
C THR A 358 -24.53 -4.56 -8.25
N LEU A 359 -23.35 -4.66 -8.86
CA LEU A 359 -22.08 -4.36 -8.19
C LEU A 359 -21.88 -2.88 -7.87
N ALA A 360 -22.51 -1.99 -8.62
CA ALA A 360 -22.37 -0.55 -8.46
C ALA A 360 -23.26 0.05 -7.37
N LYS A 361 -24.26 -0.69 -6.88
CA LYS A 361 -25.10 -0.25 -5.75
C LYS A 361 -24.26 0.09 -4.53
N ASP A 362 -24.74 1.06 -3.77
CA ASP A 362 -24.15 1.40 -2.48
C ASP A 362 -24.69 0.44 -1.40
N TYR A 363 -23.78 -0.35 -0.85
CA TYR A 363 -24.07 -1.30 0.23
C TYR A 363 -23.45 -0.81 1.54
N ALA A 364 -24.12 -1.05 2.67
CA ALA A 364 -23.63 -0.63 3.98
C ALA A 364 -22.47 -1.50 4.51
N SER A 365 -22.40 -2.76 4.09
CA SER A 365 -21.35 -3.72 4.47
C SER A 365 -21.14 -4.75 3.37
N THR A 366 -20.02 -5.45 3.45
CA THR A 366 -19.71 -6.59 2.59
C THR A 366 -20.82 -7.64 2.68
N ASP A 367 -21.27 -8.01 3.87
CA ASP A 367 -22.36 -8.99 4.05
C ASP A 367 -23.68 -8.55 3.42
N ALA A 368 -24.02 -7.27 3.52
CA ALA A 368 -25.22 -6.71 2.88
C ALA A 368 -25.10 -6.79 1.34
N ALA A 369 -23.91 -6.53 0.80
CA ALA A 369 -23.65 -6.68 -0.63
C ALA A 369 -23.77 -8.14 -1.09
N LEU A 370 -23.19 -9.08 -0.35
CA LEU A 370 -23.25 -10.50 -0.71
C LEU A 370 -24.70 -11.01 -0.74
N LYS A 371 -25.50 -10.65 0.27
CA LYS A 371 -26.93 -10.98 0.32
C LYS A 371 -27.73 -10.26 -0.76
N GLY A 372 -27.42 -8.99 -1.02
CA GLY A 372 -28.02 -8.19 -2.09
C GLY A 372 -27.78 -8.79 -3.47
N ILE A 373 -26.54 -9.14 -3.79
CA ILE A 373 -26.17 -9.80 -5.07
C ILE A 373 -26.90 -11.13 -5.23
N ALA A 374 -26.93 -11.96 -4.17
CA ALA A 374 -27.61 -13.25 -4.18
C ALA A 374 -29.14 -13.15 -4.31
N LYS A 375 -29.72 -12.01 -3.96
CA LYS A 375 -31.15 -11.73 -4.09
C LYS A 375 -31.49 -11.09 -5.43
N ASP A 376 -30.81 -10.00 -5.76
CA ASP A 376 -31.22 -9.06 -6.81
C ASP A 376 -31.01 -9.65 -8.21
N LEU A 377 -29.87 -10.30 -8.47
CA LEU A 377 -29.60 -10.85 -9.80
C LEU A 377 -30.57 -11.99 -10.16
N PRO A 378 -30.80 -13.01 -9.30
CA PRO A 378 -31.79 -14.05 -9.61
C PRO A 378 -33.23 -13.53 -9.66
N ALA A 379 -33.58 -12.52 -8.85
CA ALA A 379 -34.90 -11.90 -8.90
C ALA A 379 -35.14 -11.21 -10.25
N TRP A 380 -34.16 -10.45 -10.74
CA TRP A 380 -34.28 -9.80 -12.06
C TRP A 380 -34.51 -10.83 -13.18
N TYR A 381 -33.76 -11.95 -13.18
CA TYR A 381 -33.96 -13.01 -14.17
C TYR A 381 -35.34 -13.67 -14.05
N ARG A 382 -35.84 -13.88 -12.84
CA ARG A 382 -37.18 -14.44 -12.62
C ARG A 382 -38.26 -13.56 -13.25
N ASP A 383 -38.15 -12.26 -13.03
CA ASP A 383 -39.18 -11.28 -13.37
C ASP A 383 -39.11 -10.82 -14.83
N ASN A 384 -37.91 -10.78 -15.44
CA ASN A 384 -37.70 -10.21 -16.78
C ASN A 384 -37.30 -11.26 -17.84
N GLN A 385 -36.78 -12.41 -17.42
CA GLN A 385 -36.15 -13.41 -18.30
C GLN A 385 -36.48 -14.84 -17.83
N THR A 386 -37.78 -15.12 -17.61
CA THR A 386 -38.27 -16.36 -16.96
C THR A 386 -37.78 -17.65 -17.65
N ALA A 387 -37.66 -17.64 -18.97
CA ALA A 387 -37.11 -18.76 -19.74
C ALA A 387 -35.64 -19.03 -19.37
N ALA A 388 -34.81 -18.00 -19.28
CA ALA A 388 -33.42 -18.11 -18.83
C ALA A 388 -33.32 -18.47 -17.35
N PHE A 389 -34.20 -17.94 -16.49
CA PHE A 389 -34.26 -18.28 -15.07
C PHE A 389 -34.48 -19.78 -14.84
N THR A 390 -35.32 -20.41 -15.66
CA THR A 390 -35.64 -21.84 -15.56
C THR A 390 -34.55 -22.70 -16.21
N SER A 391 -34.13 -22.36 -17.42
CA SER A 391 -33.21 -23.18 -18.22
C SER A 391 -31.73 -23.02 -17.84
N LYS A 392 -31.33 -21.87 -17.28
CA LYS A 392 -29.94 -21.51 -16.97
C LYS A 392 -29.70 -21.20 -15.50
N LYS A 393 -30.47 -21.82 -14.60
CA LYS A 393 -30.35 -21.60 -13.15
C LYS A 393 -28.91 -21.76 -12.63
N ASN A 394 -28.20 -22.81 -13.05
CA ASN A 394 -26.81 -23.03 -12.64
C ASN A 394 -25.87 -21.91 -13.10
N SER A 395 -26.06 -21.38 -14.31
CA SER A 395 -25.28 -20.24 -14.82
C SER A 395 -25.56 -18.97 -14.03
N ILE A 396 -26.82 -18.73 -13.64
CA ILE A 396 -27.21 -17.58 -12.80
C ILE A 396 -26.59 -17.70 -11.40
N ASP A 397 -26.67 -18.87 -10.78
CA ASP A 397 -26.07 -19.13 -9.46
C ASP A 397 -24.53 -18.98 -9.53
N GLY A 398 -23.89 -19.47 -10.60
CA GLY A 398 -22.46 -19.27 -10.85
C GLY A 398 -22.07 -17.80 -11.07
N ALA A 399 -22.93 -17.04 -11.75
CA ALA A 399 -22.74 -15.59 -11.90
C ALA A 399 -22.83 -14.88 -10.54
N VAL A 400 -23.82 -15.20 -9.70
CA VAL A 400 -23.94 -14.67 -8.32
C VAL A 400 -22.64 -14.88 -7.54
N LEU A 401 -22.10 -16.10 -7.52
CA LEU A 401 -20.86 -16.41 -6.81
C LEU A 401 -19.68 -15.60 -7.36
N THR A 402 -19.60 -15.45 -8.69
CA THR A 402 -18.56 -14.65 -9.33
C THR A 402 -18.67 -13.16 -8.98
N LEU A 403 -19.88 -12.59 -8.98
CA LEU A 403 -20.10 -11.20 -8.60
C LEU A 403 -19.78 -10.96 -7.12
N GLN A 404 -20.16 -11.89 -6.24
CA GLN A 404 -19.77 -11.85 -4.84
C GLN A 404 -18.25 -11.84 -4.66
N GLN A 405 -17.52 -12.66 -5.43
CA GLN A 405 -16.06 -12.68 -5.39
C GLN A 405 -15.45 -11.39 -5.94
N ILE A 406 -16.01 -10.82 -7.03
CA ILE A 406 -15.59 -9.52 -7.55
C ILE A 406 -15.77 -8.45 -6.48
N PHE A 407 -16.94 -8.39 -5.84
CA PHE A 407 -17.24 -7.39 -4.82
C PHE A 407 -16.21 -7.43 -3.68
N LYS A 408 -15.91 -8.64 -3.16
CA LYS A 408 -14.94 -8.84 -2.06
C LYS A 408 -13.54 -8.31 -2.35
N ILE A 409 -13.14 -8.18 -3.61
CA ILE A 409 -11.79 -7.77 -3.99
C ILE A 409 -11.72 -6.36 -4.59
N THR A 410 -12.85 -5.73 -4.93
CA THR A 410 -12.87 -4.40 -5.56
C THR A 410 -13.59 -3.34 -4.74
N ARG A 411 -14.39 -3.72 -3.73
CA ARG A 411 -15.25 -2.82 -2.97
C ARG A 411 -15.20 -3.14 -1.48
N PHE A 412 -15.01 -2.09 -0.67
CA PHE A 412 -14.87 -2.22 0.77
C PHE A 412 -15.72 -1.17 1.49
N PRO A 413 -17.03 -1.42 1.67
CA PRO A 413 -17.96 -0.49 2.31
C PRO A 413 -17.50 0.00 3.70
N GLU A 414 -16.91 -0.89 4.49
CA GLU A 414 -16.48 -0.62 5.87
C GLU A 414 -15.41 0.48 5.93
N MET A 415 -14.58 0.57 4.90
CA MET A 415 -13.55 1.60 4.73
C MET A 415 -13.92 2.64 3.68
N ARG A 416 -15.09 2.55 3.04
CA ARG A 416 -15.54 3.43 1.94
C ARG A 416 -14.52 3.50 0.79
N VAL A 417 -13.88 2.38 0.50
CA VAL A 417 -12.88 2.25 -0.57
C VAL A 417 -13.51 1.59 -1.79
N ASP A 418 -13.39 2.27 -2.92
CA ASP A 418 -13.82 1.81 -4.23
C ASP A 418 -13.01 2.51 -5.34
N TRP A 419 -13.30 2.17 -6.60
CA TRP A 419 -12.65 2.78 -7.77
C TRP A 419 -12.93 4.29 -7.92
N ARG A 420 -14.00 4.81 -7.31
CA ARG A 420 -14.39 6.23 -7.38
C ARG A 420 -13.56 7.07 -6.41
N THR A 421 -13.34 6.55 -5.21
CA THR A 421 -12.52 7.22 -4.17
C THR A 421 -11.02 7.06 -4.42
N HIS A 422 -10.63 6.06 -5.22
CA HIS A 422 -9.24 5.72 -5.51
C HIS A 422 -9.00 5.62 -7.02
N PRO A 423 -9.00 6.75 -7.75
CA PRO A 423 -8.81 6.75 -9.19
C PRO A 423 -7.46 6.14 -9.59
N ASP A 424 -7.41 5.49 -10.75
CA ASP A 424 -6.20 4.97 -11.39
C ASP A 424 -5.82 5.90 -12.55
N ASN A 425 -4.60 6.44 -12.52
CA ASN A 425 -4.14 7.44 -13.48
C ASN A 425 -3.45 6.83 -14.72
N VAL A 426 -3.36 5.50 -14.83
CA VAL A 426 -2.68 4.83 -15.95
C VAL A 426 -3.46 4.94 -17.28
N GLY A 427 -4.74 5.30 -17.23
CA GLY A 427 -5.59 5.53 -18.38
C GLY A 427 -6.58 6.67 -18.14
N HIS A 428 -7.41 6.99 -19.13
CA HIS A 428 -8.33 8.13 -19.08
C HIS A 428 -9.81 7.75 -19.28
N MET A 429 -10.16 6.47 -19.03
CA MET A 429 -11.53 5.97 -19.24
C MET A 429 -12.47 6.36 -18.10
N THR A 430 -12.10 6.04 -16.86
CA THR A 430 -12.92 6.31 -15.66
C THR A 430 -12.30 7.34 -14.72
N SER A 431 -11.19 7.94 -15.14
CA SER A 431 -10.43 8.99 -14.46
C SER A 431 -9.81 9.90 -15.52
N LEU A 432 -9.28 11.06 -15.14
CA LEU A 432 -8.64 11.95 -16.12
C LEU A 432 -7.26 11.44 -16.57
N GLY A 433 -6.55 10.67 -15.74
CA GLY A 433 -5.24 10.12 -16.09
C GLY A 433 -4.27 11.20 -16.58
N CYS A 434 -3.78 11.06 -17.82
CA CYS A 434 -2.88 12.04 -18.44
C CYS A 434 -3.57 13.36 -18.82
N PHE A 435 -4.90 13.37 -19.00
CA PHE A 435 -5.67 14.57 -19.36
C PHE A 435 -5.76 15.60 -18.24
N ARG A 436 -5.22 15.31 -17.05
CA ARG A 436 -4.98 16.32 -16.01
C ARG A 436 -4.02 17.44 -16.46
N CYS A 437 -3.20 17.16 -17.47
CA CYS A 437 -2.25 18.09 -18.07
C CYS A 437 -2.37 18.16 -19.61
N HIS A 438 -2.79 17.07 -20.24
CA HIS A 438 -2.96 16.96 -21.70
C HIS A 438 -4.40 17.29 -22.10
N ASP A 439 -4.73 18.58 -22.11
CA ASP A 439 -6.10 19.08 -22.23
C ASP A 439 -6.27 20.19 -23.29
N ASP A 440 -5.21 20.54 -24.03
CA ASP A 440 -5.13 21.71 -24.92
C ASP A 440 -5.32 23.07 -24.21
N GLN A 441 -5.48 23.10 -22.88
CA GLN A 441 -5.70 24.30 -22.08
C GLN A 441 -4.45 24.75 -21.33
N HIS A 442 -3.45 23.88 -21.18
CA HIS A 442 -2.15 24.26 -20.63
C HIS A 442 -1.30 24.99 -21.66
N VAL A 443 -1.17 26.31 -21.50
CA VAL A 443 -0.48 27.18 -22.47
C VAL A 443 0.71 27.87 -21.83
N SER A 444 1.81 27.93 -22.56
CA SER A 444 3.00 28.68 -22.18
C SER A 444 2.95 30.13 -22.66
N ALA A 445 3.85 30.97 -22.12
CA ALA A 445 3.93 32.38 -22.51
C ALA A 445 4.26 32.59 -24.00
N ASP A 446 4.94 31.64 -24.65
CA ASP A 446 5.23 31.63 -26.09
C ASP A 446 4.14 30.93 -26.93
N GLY A 447 2.97 30.63 -26.34
CA GLY A 447 1.79 30.12 -27.04
C GLY A 447 1.78 28.61 -27.31
N LYS A 448 2.75 27.85 -26.78
CA LYS A 448 2.75 26.38 -26.91
C LYS A 448 1.68 25.78 -26.02
N ARG A 449 0.99 24.76 -26.52
CA ARG A 449 -0.04 24.02 -25.79
C ARG A 449 0.42 22.59 -25.48
N ILE A 450 0.02 22.05 -24.33
CA ILE A 450 0.14 20.63 -24.06
C ILE A 450 -1.05 19.92 -24.74
N SER A 451 -0.75 19.14 -25.77
CA SER A 451 -1.79 18.61 -26.66
C SER A 451 -2.66 17.52 -26.02
N LYS A 452 -3.98 17.55 -26.29
CA LYS A 452 -4.95 16.47 -26.01
C LYS A 452 -5.05 15.45 -27.16
N ASP A 453 -4.22 15.52 -28.19
CA ASP A 453 -4.30 14.59 -29.32
C ASP A 453 -4.02 13.14 -28.88
N CYS A 454 -4.97 12.24 -29.12
CA CYS A 454 -4.89 10.82 -28.79
C CYS A 454 -3.63 10.15 -29.35
N GLN A 455 -3.17 10.56 -30.54
CA GLN A 455 -1.98 9.99 -31.20
C GLN A 455 -0.68 10.29 -30.46
N VAL A 456 -0.66 11.23 -29.51
CA VAL A 456 0.53 11.46 -28.67
C VAL A 456 0.84 10.22 -27.83
N CYS A 457 -0.20 9.55 -27.34
CA CYS A 457 -0.08 8.49 -26.34
C CYS A 457 -0.31 7.09 -26.93
N HIS A 458 -1.23 6.95 -27.89
CA HIS A 458 -1.53 5.64 -28.46
C HIS A 458 -2.09 5.73 -29.87
N THR A 459 -1.99 4.63 -30.61
CA THR A 459 -2.62 4.48 -31.92
C THR A 459 -3.62 3.33 -31.86
N VAL A 460 -4.88 3.62 -32.23
CA VAL A 460 -5.95 2.61 -32.29
C VAL A 460 -5.77 1.78 -33.57
N LEU A 461 -5.96 0.47 -33.43
CA LEU A 461 -5.91 -0.48 -34.54
C LEU A 461 -7.34 -0.94 -34.84
N ASN A 462 -7.87 -0.56 -36.00
CA ASN A 462 -9.15 -1.07 -36.50
C ASN A 462 -8.89 -2.29 -37.39
N GLU A 463 -9.85 -3.22 -37.46
CA GLU A 463 -9.71 -4.42 -38.29
C GLU A 463 -9.46 -4.04 -39.76
N GLY A 464 -8.26 -4.35 -40.25
CA GLY A 464 -7.86 -4.12 -41.65
C GLY A 464 -7.19 -2.78 -41.95
N ASN A 465 -7.27 -1.75 -41.09
CA ASN A 465 -6.59 -0.47 -41.30
C ASN A 465 -6.18 0.19 -39.97
N ALA A 466 -4.94 0.65 -39.86
CA ALA A 466 -4.47 1.49 -38.77
C ALA A 466 -4.99 2.93 -38.92
N SER A 467 -6.32 3.11 -39.04
CA SER A 467 -6.93 4.42 -39.30
C SER A 467 -6.80 5.41 -38.13
N GLY A 468 -6.18 5.02 -37.01
CA GLY A 468 -5.71 5.91 -35.95
C GLY A 468 -6.80 6.49 -35.06
N VAL A 469 -8.00 6.74 -35.58
CA VAL A 469 -9.09 7.39 -34.86
C VAL A 469 -9.91 6.35 -34.08
N PHE A 470 -10.10 6.60 -32.78
CA PHE A 470 -11.03 5.82 -31.97
C PHE A 470 -12.47 6.16 -32.37
N GLU A 471 -13.27 5.15 -32.69
CA GLU A 471 -14.70 5.31 -32.94
C GLU A 471 -15.49 4.89 -31.69
N HIS A 472 -16.17 5.85 -31.07
CA HIS A 472 -17.06 5.57 -29.95
C HIS A 472 -18.27 4.77 -30.44
N PRO A 473 -18.73 3.72 -29.72
CA PRO A 473 -19.81 2.85 -30.21
C PRO A 473 -21.17 3.56 -30.31
N VAL A 474 -21.32 4.69 -29.64
CA VAL A 474 -22.49 5.57 -29.74
C VAL A 474 -22.03 6.88 -30.35
N ASP A 475 -22.79 7.44 -31.29
CA ASP A 475 -22.49 8.76 -31.82
C ASP A 475 -22.71 9.82 -30.72
N ILE A 476 -21.61 10.42 -30.28
CA ILE A 476 -21.60 11.50 -29.27
C ILE A 476 -20.96 12.78 -29.84
N GLY A 477 -20.83 12.88 -31.16
CA GLY A 477 -20.17 14.01 -31.82
C GLY A 477 -18.65 14.01 -31.62
N ASP A 478 -18.06 15.20 -31.43
CA ASP A 478 -16.61 15.38 -31.32
C ASP A 478 -16.06 14.86 -29.99
N LEU A 479 -15.35 13.73 -30.06
CA LEU A 479 -14.68 13.08 -28.93
C LEU A 479 -13.57 13.94 -28.30
N ARG A 480 -13.02 14.93 -29.01
CA ARG A 480 -12.00 15.82 -28.44
C ARG A 480 -12.61 16.83 -27.46
N GLY A 481 -13.89 17.17 -27.63
CA GLY A 481 -14.61 18.14 -26.80
C GLY A 481 -15.01 17.64 -25.40
N VAL A 482 -14.94 16.34 -25.15
CA VAL A 482 -15.34 15.71 -23.87
C VAL A 482 -14.23 14.83 -23.31
N ASN A 483 -14.27 14.50 -22.03
CA ASN A 483 -13.43 13.43 -21.47
C ASN A 483 -14.26 12.16 -21.30
N CYS A 484 -13.65 11.00 -21.53
CA CYS A 484 -14.34 9.72 -21.35
C CYS A 484 -14.87 9.59 -19.92
N ALA A 485 -14.09 10.04 -18.93
CA ALA A 485 -14.44 10.01 -17.51
C ALA A 485 -15.64 10.87 -17.14
N ASP A 486 -16.07 11.81 -17.99
CA ASP A 486 -17.27 12.63 -17.73
C ASP A 486 -18.55 11.80 -17.83
N CYS A 487 -18.54 10.72 -18.64
CA CYS A 487 -19.68 9.81 -18.83
C CYS A 487 -19.40 8.40 -18.29
N HIS A 488 -18.16 7.92 -18.37
CA HIS A 488 -17.78 6.56 -17.98
C HIS A 488 -17.34 6.48 -16.51
N THR A 489 -18.31 6.40 -15.61
CA THR A 489 -18.03 6.31 -14.16
C THR A 489 -17.57 4.92 -13.72
N GLY A 490 -17.71 3.90 -14.57
CA GLY A 490 -17.37 2.50 -14.27
C GLY A 490 -18.41 1.72 -13.45
N GLY A 491 -19.49 2.37 -13.00
CA GLY A 491 -20.62 1.76 -12.28
C GLY A 491 -21.81 1.35 -13.14
N GLY A 492 -21.68 1.43 -14.47
CA GLY A 492 -22.82 1.38 -15.39
C GLY A 492 -23.21 2.79 -15.83
N MET A 493 -23.82 2.86 -17.02
CA MET A 493 -24.46 4.06 -17.55
C MET A 493 -25.96 3.99 -17.26
#